data_AF-A0A352RYI1-F1
#
_entry.id   AF-A0A352RYI1-F1
#
_cell.length_a   1.000
_cell.length_b   1.000
_cell.length_c   1.000
_cell.angle_alpha   90.00
_cell.angle_beta   90.00
_cell.angle_gamma   90.00
#
_symmetry.space_group_name_H-M   'P 1'
#
loop_
_entity.id
_entity.type
_entity.pdbx_description
1 polymer ?
#
loop_
_entity_poly.entity_id
_entity_poly.type
_entity_poly.pdbx_seq_one_letter_code
_entity_poly.pdbx_strand_id
1 'polypeptide(L)'
;YVGESRRLLNVLNERLKGRQWIMGDDYTIADMVTFPWIRNLLGFYEAGDLVGIQDFPEVTRVLDAFVARPAVQRAINIPKRPE
;
A
#
# COMPACT_ATOMS: atom_id res chain seq x y z
N TYR A 1 8.66 -16.39 -2.03
CA TYR A 1 7.38 -16.20 -1.29
C TYR A 1 6.30 -15.47 -2.10
N VAL A 2 6.36 -15.46 -3.44
CA VAL A 2 5.40 -14.74 -4.31
C VAL A 2 3.95 -15.14 -4.06
N GLY A 3 3.68 -16.44 -3.92
CA GLY A 3 2.33 -16.94 -3.65
C GLY A 3 1.73 -16.40 -2.35
N GLU A 4 2.55 -16.24 -1.31
CA GLU A 4 2.09 -15.68 -0.04
C GLU A 4 1.84 -14.17 -0.16
N SER A 5 2.72 -13.42 -0.83
CA SER A 5 2.50 -12.00 -1.10
C SER A 5 1.21 -11.77 -1.90
N ARG A 6 0.96 -12.58 -2.93
CA ARG A 6 -0.30 -12.53 -3.70
C ARG A 6 -1.51 -12.87 -2.84
N ARG A 7 -1.41 -13.85 -1.94
CA ARG A 7 -2.50 -14.21 -1.01
C ARG A 7 -2.85 -13.04 -0.09
N LEU A 8 -1.85 -12.36 0.48
CA LEU A 8 -2.04 -11.18 1.33
C LEU A 8 -2.63 -10.00 0.55
N LEU A 9 -2.13 -9.74 -0.66
CA LEU A 9 -2.69 -8.72 -1.56
C LEU A 9 -4.16 -9.01 -1.89
N ASN A 10 -4.52 -10.27 -2.13
CA ASN A 10 -5.91 -10.65 -2.38
C ASN A 10 -6.82 -10.37 -1.18
N VAL A 11 -6.40 -10.74 0.04
CA VAL A 11 -7.17 -10.43 1.27
C VAL A 11 -7.38 -8.93 1.41
N LEU A 12 -6.35 -8.13 1.16
CA LEU A 12 -6.46 -6.67 1.25
C LEU A 12 -7.36 -6.11 0.14
N ASN A 13 -7.23 -6.59 -1.10
CA ASN A 13 -8.04 -6.14 -2.23
C ASN A 13 -9.54 -6.39 -1.98
N GLU A 14 -9.90 -7.58 -1.51
CA GLU A 14 -11.28 -7.89 -1.11
C GLU A 14 -11.75 -7.02 0.05
N ARG A 15 -10.88 -6.77 1.04
CA ARG A 15 -11.21 -5.89 2.16
C ARG A 15 -11.50 -4.45 1.71
N LEU A 16 -10.81 -3.96 0.69
CA LEU A 16 -10.94 -2.57 0.22
C LEU A 16 -12.12 -2.34 -0.74
N LYS A 17 -12.78 -3.40 -1.24
CA LYS A 17 -13.98 -3.26 -2.07
C LYS A 17 -15.06 -2.44 -1.37
N GLY A 18 -15.46 -1.34 -2.01
CA GLY A 18 -16.48 -0.42 -1.51
C GLY A 18 -16.08 0.38 -0.27
N ARG A 19 -14.78 0.44 0.07
CA ARG A 19 -14.27 1.21 1.22
C ARG A 19 -13.24 2.23 0.78
N GLN A 20 -13.23 3.41 1.40
CA GLN A 20 -12.20 4.41 1.12
C GLN A 20 -10.84 3.98 1.69
N TRP A 21 -10.86 3.37 2.88
CA TRP A 21 -9.72 2.90 3.66
C TRP A 21 -10.00 1.51 4.27
N ILE A 22 -9.03 0.92 4.95
CA ILE A 22 -9.17 -0.44 5.53
C ILE A 22 -10.37 -0.54 6.49
N MET A 23 -10.68 0.55 7.21
CA MET A 23 -11.76 0.61 8.20
C MET A 23 -13.07 1.21 7.70
N GLY A 24 -13.24 1.39 6.38
CA GLY A 24 -14.43 2.01 5.79
C GLY A 24 -14.10 3.40 5.27
N ASP A 25 -14.79 4.43 5.76
CA ASP A 25 -14.59 5.81 5.32
C ASP A 25 -13.44 6.50 6.06
N ASP A 26 -13.08 6.01 7.25
CA ASP A 26 -12.07 6.63 8.10
C ASP A 26 -10.67 6.11 7.80
N TYR A 27 -9.73 7.05 7.64
CA TYR A 27 -8.30 6.76 7.59
C TYR A 27 -7.77 6.47 9.00
N THR A 28 -7.13 5.31 9.19
CA THR A 28 -6.71 4.84 10.52
C THR A 28 -5.25 4.41 10.56
N ILE A 29 -4.80 4.00 11.75
CA ILE A 29 -3.48 3.37 11.93
C ILE A 29 -3.31 2.09 11.09
N ALA A 30 -4.40 1.41 10.71
CA ALA A 30 -4.31 0.24 9.84
C ALA A 30 -3.70 0.62 8.48
N ASP A 31 -4.17 1.72 7.89
CA ASP A 31 -3.65 2.22 6.62
C ASP A 31 -2.19 2.68 6.75
N MET A 32 -1.88 3.37 7.86
CA MET A 32 -0.52 3.83 8.18
C MET A 32 0.49 2.67 8.28
N VAL A 33 0.08 1.53 8.82
CA VAL A 33 0.97 0.36 8.99
C VAL A 33 1.05 -0.46 7.70
N THR A 34 -0.05 -0.57 6.94
CA THR A 34 -0.11 -1.45 5.78
C THR A 34 0.48 -0.84 4.50
N PHE A 35 0.08 0.38 4.13
CA PHE A 35 0.43 0.92 2.80
C PHE A 35 1.92 1.26 2.59
N PRO A 36 2.74 1.60 3.61
CA PRO A 36 4.18 1.72 3.41
C PRO A 36 4.84 0.43 2.91
N TRP A 37 4.37 -0.74 3.36
CA TRP A 37 4.88 -2.03 2.87
C TRP A 37 4.53 -2.29 1.41
N ILE A 38 3.34 -1.87 0.98
CA ILE A 38 2.91 -2.00 -0.42
C ILE A 38 3.74 -1.06 -1.31
N ARG A 39 3.94 0.20 -0.88
CA ARG A 39 4.83 1.14 -1.58
C ARG A 39 6.24 0.57 -1.73
N ASN A 40 6.78 -0.05 -0.68
CA ASN A 40 8.11 -0.66 -0.71
C ASN A 40 8.17 -1.88 -1.65
N LEU A 41 7.15 -2.74 -1.63
CA LEU A 41 7.02 -3.90 -2.50
C LEU A 41 7.06 -3.52 -3.98
N LEU A 42 6.35 -2.46 -4.37
CA LEU A 42 6.26 -2.02 -5.78
C LEU A 42 7.44 -1.14 -6.20
N GLY A 43 7.97 -0.34 -5.27
CA GLY A 43 9.09 0.56 -5.53
C GLY A 43 10.43 -0.12 -5.29
N PHE A 44 10.93 -0.06 -4.05
CA PHE A 44 12.30 -0.48 -3.70
C PHE A 44 12.59 -1.96 -3.97
N TYR A 45 11.60 -2.84 -3.82
CA TYR A 45 11.76 -4.26 -4.16
C TYR A 45 11.48 -4.59 -5.63
N GLU A 46 10.97 -3.63 -6.41
CA GLU A 46 10.65 -3.79 -7.84
C GLU A 46 9.82 -5.06 -8.14
N ALA A 47 8.99 -5.49 -7.19
CA ALA A 47 8.32 -6.79 -7.24
C ALA A 47 6.90 -6.72 -7.82
N GLY A 48 6.49 -5.58 -8.38
CA GLY A 48 5.13 -5.34 -8.87
C GLY A 48 4.69 -6.34 -9.94
N ASP A 49 5.53 -6.56 -10.95
CA ASP A 49 5.25 -7.53 -12.03
C ASP A 49 5.25 -8.96 -11.49
N LEU A 50 6.18 -9.28 -10.58
CA LEU A 50 6.31 -10.61 -9.99
C LEU A 50 5.07 -11.01 -9.17
N VAL A 51 4.48 -10.06 -8.45
CA VAL A 51 3.24 -10.31 -7.69
C VAL A 51 1.99 -10.04 -8.52
N GLY A 52 2.09 -9.63 -9.77
CA GLY A 52 0.97 -9.31 -10.65
C GLY A 52 0.04 -8.25 -10.06
N ILE A 53 0.60 -7.09 -9.70
CA ILE A 53 -0.13 -6.03 -8.99
C ILE A 53 -1.40 -5.55 -9.71
N GLN A 54 -1.46 -5.66 -11.04
CA GLN A 54 -2.62 -5.33 -11.86
C GLN A 54 -3.88 -6.13 -11.50
N ASP A 55 -3.73 -7.28 -10.84
CA ASP A 55 -4.85 -8.12 -10.39
C ASP A 55 -5.57 -7.53 -9.15
N PHE A 56 -5.01 -6.47 -8.54
CA PHE A 56 -5.48 -5.91 -7.26
C PHE A 56 -5.81 -4.41 -7.36
N PRO A 57 -6.84 -4.02 -8.14
CA PRO A 57 -7.15 -2.62 -8.43
C PRO A 57 -7.56 -1.79 -7.20
N GLU A 58 -8.15 -2.39 -6.18
CA GLU A 58 -8.51 -1.66 -4.96
C GLU A 58 -7.27 -1.35 -4.13
N VAL A 59 -6.27 -2.24 -4.14
CA VAL A 59 -4.99 -2.01 -3.47
C VAL A 59 -4.26 -0.83 -4.11
N THR A 60 -4.19 -0.79 -5.44
CA THR A 60 -3.52 0.31 -6.15
C THR A 60 -4.28 1.62 -5.99
N ARG A 61 -5.62 1.61 -6.09
CA ARG A 61 -6.47 2.79 -5.83
C ARG A 61 -6.20 3.42 -4.46
N VAL A 62 -6.16 2.61 -3.41
CA VAL A 62 -5.95 3.13 -2.05
C VAL A 62 -4.48 3.48 -1.81
N LEU A 63 -3.54 2.76 -2.42
CA LEU A 63 -2.12 3.15 -2.40
C LEU A 63 -1.91 4.55 -3.01
N ASP A 64 -2.53 4.83 -4.15
CA ASP A 64 -2.44 6.13 -4.81
C ASP A 64 -2.99 7.25 -3.91
N ALA A 65 -4.16 7.01 -3.31
CA ALA A 65 -4.73 7.92 -2.32
C ALA A 65 -3.82 8.11 -1.09
N PHE A 66 -3.18 7.04 -0.62
CA PHE A 66 -2.25 7.07 0.51
C PHE A 66 -1.01 7.92 0.22
N VAL A 67 -0.33 7.69 -0.91
CA VAL A 67 0.91 8.40 -1.26
C VAL A 67 0.68 9.86 -1.67
N ALA A 68 -0.56 10.21 -2.07
CA ALA A 68 -0.96 11.59 -2.32
C ALA A 68 -1.10 12.43 -1.04
N ARG A 69 -1.16 11.83 0.16
CA ARG A 69 -1.35 12.57 1.42
C ARG A 69 -0.09 13.39 1.75
N PRO A 70 -0.21 14.71 2.02
CA PRO A 70 0.95 15.54 2.37
C PRO A 70 1.73 15.04 3.59
N ALA A 71 1.06 14.44 4.57
CA ALA A 71 1.71 13.86 5.73
C ALA A 71 2.56 12.62 5.40
N VAL A 72 2.09 11.78 4.47
CA VAL A 72 2.82 10.58 4.00
C VAL A 72 4.06 11.01 3.22
N GLN A 73 3.93 11.98 2.31
CA GLN A 73 5.07 12.52 1.55
C GLN A 73 6.18 13.11 2.43
N ARG A 74 5.81 13.72 3.57
CA ARG A 74 6.80 14.14 4.57
C ARG A 74 7.41 12.94 5.29
N ALA A 75 6.58 12.01 5.76
CA ALA A 75 7.01 10.88 6.59
C ALA A 75 8.02 9.96 5.89
N ILE A 76 7.88 9.73 4.58
CA ILE A 76 8.82 8.87 3.82
C ILE A 76 10.26 9.39 3.79
N ASN A 77 10.49 10.65 4.17
CA ASN A 77 11.79 11.30 4.19
C ASN A 77 12.26 11.63 5.62
N ILE A 78 11.67 11.01 6.64
CA ILE A 78 12.01 11.22 8.05
C ILE A 78 12.53 9.90 8.68
N PRO A 79 13.68 9.90 9.37
CA PRO A 79 14.67 10.97 9.35
C PRO A 79 15.23 11.18 7.95
N LYS A 80 15.79 12.37 7.68
CA LYS A 80 16.53 12.59 6.45
C LYS A 80 17.64 11.54 6.37
N ARG A 81 17.86 11.00 5.17
CA ARG A 81 19.01 10.12 4.94
C ARG A 81 20.29 10.89 5.30
N PRO A 82 21.25 10.25 5.98
CA PRO A 82 22.55 10.87 6.21
C PRO A 82 23.19 11.21 4.86
N GLU A 83 23.92 12.32 4.81
CA GLU A 83 24.79 12.67 3.69
C GLU A 83 25.96 11.69 3.58
#